data_AF-A0A949FQR0-F1
#
_entry.id   AF-A0A949FQR0-F1
#
_cell.length_a   1.000
_cell.length_b   1.000
_cell.length_c   1.000
_cell.angle_alpha   90.00
_cell.angle_beta   90.00
_cell.angle_gamma   90.00
#
_symmetry.space_group_name_H-M   'P 1'
#
loop_
_entity.id
_entity.type
_entity.pdbx_description
1 polymer ?
#
loop_
_entity_poly.entity_id
_entity_poly.type
_entity_poly.pdbx_seq_one_letter_code
_entity_poly.pdbx_strand_id
1 'polypeptide(L)'
;MLLNKLDAAVVVRDPGNARSAEVFEGLRRTILQSGKSHRSHVAHLLALHESLERGATLDLIKNRVSDFLRELGVEKLTSLEIRDAFEIAGGTGDGLQLVEPAIVERLSDGSLSVIQLGKAKRIEIPKESPVVSQETTMAPNDKETPTTTDAGDTPAGPEQTGAKS
;
A
#
# COMPACT_ATOMS: atom_id res chain seq x y z
N MET A 1 -11.00 20.80 -18.21
CA MET A 1 -10.94 21.35 -16.83
C MET A 1 -10.86 22.88 -16.73
N LEU A 2 -10.60 23.64 -17.81
CA LEU A 2 -10.55 25.11 -17.75
C LEU A 2 -11.94 25.77 -17.72
N LEU A 3 -12.94 25.17 -18.39
CA LEU A 3 -14.31 25.71 -18.47
C LEU A 3 -14.98 25.84 -17.09
N ASN A 4 -14.79 24.87 -16.19
CA ASN A 4 -15.38 24.92 -14.84
C ASN A 4 -14.83 26.07 -13.99
N LYS A 5 -13.60 26.55 -14.28
CA LYS A 5 -12.99 27.69 -13.57
C LYS A 5 -13.57 29.03 -14.03
N LEU A 6 -14.01 29.13 -15.29
CA LEU A 6 -14.64 30.33 -15.84
C LEU A 6 -16.07 30.51 -15.32
N ASP A 7 -16.82 29.41 -15.21
CA ASP A 7 -18.21 29.45 -14.74
C ASP A 7 -18.30 29.88 -13.26
N ALA A 8 -17.38 29.39 -12.42
CA ALA A 8 -17.24 29.84 -11.03
C ALA A 8 -16.86 31.32 -10.90
N ALA A 9 -16.07 31.88 -11.83
CA ALA A 9 -15.69 33.29 -11.81
C ALA A 9 -16.87 34.23 -12.18
N VAL A 10 -17.81 33.76 -13.00
CA VAL A 10 -18.98 34.54 -13.43
C VAL A 10 -20.07 34.58 -12.36
N VAL A 11 -20.27 33.49 -11.60
CA VAL A 11 -21.27 33.40 -10.51
C VAL A 11 -20.94 34.31 -9.31
N VAL A 12 -19.66 34.62 -9.08
CA VAL A 12 -19.20 35.41 -7.92
C VAL A 12 -19.54 36.92 -8.01
N ARG A 13 -20.04 37.41 -9.16
CA ARG A 13 -20.39 38.84 -9.33
C ARG A 13 -21.72 39.26 -8.70
N ASP A 14 -22.53 38.31 -8.22
CA ASP A 14 -23.81 38.60 -7.56
C ASP A 14 -23.86 37.92 -6.17
N PRO A 15 -23.37 38.59 -5.11
CA PRO A 15 -23.22 38.01 -3.77
C PRO A 15 -24.55 37.81 -3.02
N GLY A 16 -25.69 38.17 -3.61
CA GLY A 16 -27.02 38.00 -3.00
C GLY A 16 -27.66 36.62 -3.17
N ASN A 17 -27.05 35.73 -3.96
CA ASN A 17 -27.60 34.39 -4.24
C ASN A 17 -26.94 33.34 -3.35
N ALA A 18 -27.73 32.54 -2.63
CA ALA A 18 -27.26 31.46 -1.75
C ALA A 18 -26.28 30.51 -2.48
N ARG A 19 -26.50 30.29 -3.78
CA ARG A 19 -25.61 29.50 -4.64
C ARG A 19 -24.22 30.11 -4.82
N SER A 20 -24.10 31.43 -4.88
CA SER A 20 -22.82 32.14 -5.00
C SER A 20 -22.01 32.07 -3.71
N ALA A 21 -22.68 32.11 -2.55
CA ALA A 21 -22.05 31.94 -1.25
C ALA A 21 -21.49 30.52 -1.05
N GLU A 22 -22.24 29.49 -1.45
CA GLU A 22 -21.79 28.09 -1.40
C GLU A 22 -20.58 27.84 -2.30
N VAL A 23 -20.58 28.38 -3.52
CA VAL A 23 -19.45 28.28 -4.46
C VAL A 23 -18.20 28.98 -3.91
N PHE A 24 -18.36 30.17 -3.31
CA PHE A 24 -17.25 30.90 -2.70
C PHE A 24 -16.65 30.14 -1.51
N GLU A 25 -17.49 29.58 -0.65
CA GLU A 25 -17.04 28.77 0.49
C GLU A 25 -16.33 27.49 0.03
N GLY A 26 -16.84 26.83 -1.01
CA GLY A 26 -16.17 25.70 -1.66
C GLY A 26 -14.78 26.06 -2.18
N LEU A 27 -14.67 27.17 -2.91
CA LEU A 27 -13.40 27.68 -3.43
C LEU A 27 -12.42 28.01 -2.29
N ARG A 28 -12.89 28.69 -1.22
CA ARG A 28 -12.08 29.02 -0.05
C ARG A 28 -11.50 27.75 0.60
N ARG A 29 -12.33 26.73 0.81
CA ARG A 29 -11.89 25.44 1.36
C ARG A 29 -10.84 24.77 0.48
N THR A 30 -11.06 24.75 -0.84
CA THR A 30 -10.10 24.18 -1.80
C THR A 30 -8.76 24.92 -1.75
N ILE A 31 -8.74 26.25 -1.69
CA ILE A 31 -7.50 27.04 -1.60
C ILE A 31 -6.75 26.73 -0.30
N LEU A 32 -7.46 26.73 0.83
CA LEU A 32 -6.85 26.41 2.13
C LEU A 32 -6.28 24.98 2.15
N GLN A 33 -7.01 24.02 1.60
CA GLN A 33 -6.56 22.63 1.49
C GLN A 33 -5.33 22.51 0.58
N SER A 34 -5.32 23.18 -0.58
CA SER A 34 -4.17 23.21 -1.49
C SER A 34 -2.92 23.76 -0.81
N GLY A 35 -3.04 24.84 -0.03
CA GLY A 35 -1.93 25.40 0.75
C GLY A 35 -1.42 24.46 1.85
N LYS A 36 -2.29 23.66 2.47
CA LYS A 36 -1.91 22.62 3.43
C LYS A 36 -1.14 21.48 2.75
N SER A 37 -1.66 20.97 1.63
CA SER A 37 -1.01 19.92 0.84
C SER A 37 0.37 20.35 0.33
N HIS A 38 0.49 21.59 -0.17
CA HIS A 38 1.77 22.12 -0.63
C HIS A 38 2.84 22.11 0.47
N ARG A 39 2.51 22.58 1.68
CA ARG A 39 3.45 22.58 2.82
C ARG A 39 3.85 21.17 3.24
N SER A 40 2.92 20.21 3.24
CA SER A 40 3.23 18.80 3.53
C SER A 40 4.20 18.22 2.49
N HIS A 41 3.95 18.44 1.19
CA HIS A 41 4.85 17.96 0.14
C HIS A 41 6.26 18.58 0.25
N VAL A 42 6.36 19.88 0.52
CA VAL A 42 7.65 20.54 0.75
C VAL A 42 8.37 19.94 1.96
N ALA A 43 7.66 19.68 3.06
CA ALA A 43 8.24 19.03 4.23
C ALA A 43 8.75 17.62 3.92
N HIS A 44 8.02 16.83 3.13
CA HIS A 44 8.44 15.49 2.71
C HIS A 44 9.72 15.54 1.87
N LEU A 45 9.81 16.48 0.91
CA LEU A 45 11.00 16.66 0.08
C LEU A 45 12.22 17.09 0.90
N LEU A 46 12.05 18.01 1.85
CA LEU A 46 13.12 18.43 2.75
C LEU A 46 13.61 17.26 3.62
N ALA A 47 12.69 16.49 4.20
CA ALA A 47 13.04 15.33 5.01
C ALA A 47 13.78 14.24 4.21
N LEU A 48 13.41 14.05 2.93
CA LEU A 48 14.11 13.14 2.03
C LEU A 48 15.52 13.64 1.69
N HIS A 49 15.65 14.93 1.35
CA HIS A 49 16.94 15.57 1.07
C HIS A 49 17.89 15.46 2.27
N GLU A 50 17.43 15.80 3.47
CA GLU A 50 18.24 15.66 4.68
C GLU A 50 18.67 14.21 4.95
N SER A 51 17.83 13.23 4.60
CA SER A 51 18.18 11.82 4.74
C SER A 51 19.32 11.45 3.78
N LEU A 52 19.26 11.94 2.53
CA LEU A 52 20.31 11.71 1.53
C LEU A 52 21.63 12.37 1.93
N GLU A 53 21.60 13.62 2.39
CA GLU A 53 22.80 14.36 2.84
C GLU A 53 23.49 13.67 4.02
N ARG A 54 22.73 13.02 4.91
CA ARG A 54 23.28 12.25 6.04
C ARG A 54 23.73 10.84 5.67
N GLY A 55 23.73 10.48 4.39
CA GLY A 55 24.15 9.16 3.92
C GLY A 55 23.18 8.04 4.32
N ALA A 56 21.88 8.32 4.38
CA ALA A 56 20.87 7.30 4.62
C ALA A 56 21.02 6.12 3.65
N THR A 57 20.80 4.91 4.16
CA THR A 57 20.82 3.71 3.33
C THR A 57 19.66 3.74 2.33
N LEU A 58 19.83 3.04 1.20
CA LEU A 58 18.79 2.91 0.18
C LEU A 58 17.47 2.38 0.78
N ASP A 59 17.53 1.46 1.74
CA ASP A 59 16.33 0.89 2.36
C ASP A 59 15.61 1.90 3.25
N LEU A 60 16.36 2.73 3.98
CA LEU A 60 15.75 3.83 4.76
C LEU A 60 15.04 4.83 3.85
N ILE A 61 15.66 5.17 2.72
CA ILE A 61 15.05 6.04 1.71
C ILE A 61 13.77 5.41 1.13
N LYS A 62 13.81 4.13 0.76
CA LYS A 62 12.63 3.40 0.25
C LYS A 62 11.49 3.39 1.27
N ASN A 63 11.80 3.11 2.54
CA ASN A 63 10.80 3.11 3.61
C ASN A 63 10.16 4.50 3.76
N ARG A 64 10.97 5.55 3.77
CA ARG A 64 10.47 6.92 3.89
C ARG A 64 9.59 7.35 2.72
N VAL A 65 9.98 6.99 1.50
CA VAL A 65 9.14 7.20 0.30
C VAL A 65 7.83 6.41 0.42
N SER A 66 7.89 5.16 0.90
CA SER A 66 6.69 4.36 1.11
C SER A 66 5.73 4.98 2.13
N ASP A 67 6.26 5.59 3.20
CA ASP A 67 5.43 6.27 4.21
C ASP A 67 4.77 7.52 3.62
N PHE A 68 5.50 8.32 2.83
CA PHE A 68 4.93 9.48 2.15
C PHE A 68 3.85 9.09 1.15
N LEU A 69 4.05 8.01 0.38
CA LEU A 69 3.03 7.50 -0.54
C LEU A 69 1.79 7.05 0.23
N ARG A 70 1.96 6.33 1.35
CA ARG A 70 0.85 5.88 2.19
C ARG A 70 0.06 7.04 2.79
N GLU A 71 0.73 8.10 3.24
CA GLU A 71 0.05 9.31 3.73
C GLU A 71 -0.82 9.97 2.65
N LEU A 72 -0.39 9.88 1.39
CA LEU A 72 -1.14 10.36 0.22
C LEU A 72 -2.19 9.37 -0.28
N GLY A 73 -2.37 8.22 0.38
CA GLY A 73 -3.26 7.15 -0.07
C GLY A 73 -2.77 6.42 -1.32
N VAL A 74 -1.52 6.64 -1.73
CA VAL A 74 -0.92 6.01 -2.91
C VAL A 74 -0.31 4.66 -2.53
N GLU A 75 -0.71 3.61 -3.24
CA GLU A 75 -0.25 2.25 -3.01
C GLU A 75 0.05 1.48 -4.30
N LYS A 76 0.83 0.41 -4.15
CA LYS A 76 1.14 -0.52 -5.23
C LYS A 76 0.10 -1.63 -5.25
N LEU A 77 -0.68 -1.72 -6.32
CA LEU A 77 -1.64 -2.79 -6.51
C LEU A 77 -0.96 -3.99 -7.19
N THR A 78 -0.91 -5.11 -6.49
CA THR A 78 -0.36 -6.39 -6.98
C THR A 78 -1.45 -7.41 -7.31
N SER A 79 -2.68 -7.20 -6.84
CA SER A 79 -3.82 -8.07 -7.14
C SER A 79 -4.28 -7.87 -8.59
N LEU A 80 -4.35 -8.95 -9.35
CA LEU A 80 -4.82 -8.98 -10.74
C LEU A 80 -6.36 -9.07 -10.85
N GLU A 81 -7.08 -8.98 -9.73
CA GLU A 81 -8.55 -8.96 -9.70
C GLU A 81 -9.12 -7.72 -10.41
N ILE A 82 -8.45 -6.58 -10.26
CA ILE A 82 -8.81 -5.33 -10.91
C ILE A 82 -8.10 -5.26 -12.26
N ARG A 83 -8.62 -5.99 -13.24
CA ARG A 83 -7.98 -6.13 -14.56
C ARG A 83 -7.74 -4.79 -15.26
N ASP A 84 -8.63 -3.83 -15.08
CA ASP A 84 -8.54 -2.50 -15.70
C ASP A 84 -7.35 -1.66 -15.17
N ALA A 85 -6.72 -2.09 -14.07
CA ALA A 85 -5.51 -1.46 -13.55
C ALA A 85 -4.22 -1.96 -14.24
N PHE A 86 -4.31 -2.92 -15.16
CA PHE A 86 -3.14 -3.56 -15.78
C PHE A 86 -3.22 -3.57 -17.31
N GLU A 87 -2.11 -3.25 -17.94
CA GLU A 87 -1.88 -3.49 -19.36
C GLU A 87 -1.39 -4.94 -19.57
N ILE A 88 -1.97 -5.63 -20.57
CA ILE A 88 -1.54 -6.98 -20.93
C ILE A 88 -0.42 -6.90 -21.97
N ALA A 89 0.83 -7.05 -21.51
CA ALA A 89 2.04 -6.91 -22.33
C ALA A 89 2.39 -8.15 -23.19
N GLY A 90 1.42 -9.03 -23.45
CA GLY A 90 1.57 -10.24 -24.27
C GLY A 90 1.49 -11.56 -23.49
N GLY A 91 1.89 -12.65 -24.13
CA GLY A 91 1.81 -14.02 -23.61
C GLY A 91 0.67 -14.86 -24.21
N THR A 92 0.60 -16.12 -23.83
CA THR A 92 -0.42 -17.10 -24.28
C THR A 92 -1.10 -17.74 -23.07
N GLY A 93 -2.33 -18.24 -23.26
CA GLY A 93 -3.12 -18.87 -22.21
C GLY A 93 -4.10 -17.96 -21.48
N ASP A 94 -4.80 -18.55 -20.52
CA ASP A 94 -5.92 -17.95 -19.79
C ASP A 94 -5.53 -17.35 -18.44
N GLY A 95 -4.34 -17.70 -17.94
CA GLY A 95 -3.81 -17.16 -16.68
C GLY A 95 -3.18 -15.80 -16.86
N LEU A 96 -3.08 -15.04 -15.77
CA LEU A 96 -2.36 -13.78 -15.71
C LEU A 96 -1.25 -13.86 -14.67
N GLN A 97 -0.08 -13.37 -15.02
CA GLN A 97 1.07 -13.20 -14.14
C GLN A 97 1.40 -11.72 -14.02
N LEU A 98 1.57 -11.25 -12.79
CA LEU A 98 1.98 -9.88 -12.51
C LEU A 98 3.43 -9.68 -12.95
N VAL A 99 3.69 -8.65 -13.75
CA VAL A 99 5.04 -8.23 -14.17
C VAL A 99 5.45 -6.97 -13.44
N GLU A 100 4.60 -5.95 -13.46
CA GLU A 100 4.81 -4.69 -12.74
C GLU A 100 3.52 -4.33 -11.99
N PRO A 101 3.58 -3.91 -10.71
CA PRO A 101 2.42 -3.47 -9.96
C PRO A 101 1.84 -2.18 -10.57
N ALA A 102 0.52 -2.03 -10.51
CA ALA A 102 -0.11 -0.75 -10.80
C ALA A 102 0.10 0.22 -9.64
N ILE A 103 0.10 1.52 -9.91
CA ILE A 103 0.11 2.56 -8.88
C ILE A 103 -1.29 3.15 -8.81
N VAL A 104 -1.91 3.05 -7.64
CA VAL A 104 -3.29 3.49 -7.39
C VAL A 104 -3.34 4.45 -6.22
N GLU A 105 -4.32 5.35 -6.23
CA GLU A 105 -4.69 6.20 -5.10
C GLU A 105 -6.00 5.70 -4.51
N ARG A 106 -6.01 5.46 -3.21
CA ARG A 106 -7.22 5.16 -2.45
C ARG A 106 -7.90 6.46 -2.05
N LEU A 107 -9.05 6.71 -2.65
CA LEU A 107 -9.87 7.89 -2.37
C LEU A 107 -10.59 7.74 -1.02
N SER A 108 -11.08 8.85 -0.48
CA SER A 108 -11.76 8.91 0.82
C SER A 108 -13.04 8.07 0.90
N ASP A 109 -13.68 7.78 -0.25
CA ASP A 109 -14.85 6.92 -0.36
C ASP A 109 -14.49 5.42 -0.46
N GLY A 110 -13.20 5.08 -0.38
CA GLY A 110 -12.68 3.72 -0.47
C GLY A 110 -12.44 3.24 -1.89
N SER A 111 -12.82 4.02 -2.91
CA SER A 111 -12.57 3.69 -4.31
C SER A 111 -11.09 3.83 -4.68
N LEU A 112 -10.68 3.15 -5.74
CA LEU A 112 -9.31 3.19 -6.27
C LEU A 112 -9.29 3.99 -7.56
N SER A 113 -8.41 4.99 -7.62
CA SER A 113 -8.09 5.74 -8.83
C SER A 113 -6.74 5.26 -9.35
N VAL A 114 -6.67 4.84 -10.61
CA VAL A 114 -5.41 4.37 -11.21
C VAL A 114 -4.57 5.59 -11.62
N ILE A 115 -3.41 5.75 -10.99
CA ILE A 115 -2.41 6.77 -11.36
C ILE A 115 -1.54 6.27 -12.50
N GLN A 116 -1.10 5.00 -12.40
CA GLN A 116 -0.26 4.35 -13.39
C GLN A 116 -0.69 2.90 -13.57
N LEU A 117 -0.92 2.49 -14.82
CA LEU A 117 -1.21 1.09 -15.14
C LEU A 117 -0.02 0.20 -14.79
N GLY A 118 -0.33 -0.94 -14.18
CA GLY A 118 0.63 -2.03 -14.02
C GLY A 118 0.79 -2.82 -15.31
N LYS A 119 1.65 -3.83 -15.28
CA LYS A 119 1.80 -4.77 -16.40
C LYS A 119 1.53 -6.18 -15.93
N ALA A 120 0.75 -6.89 -16.74
CA ALA A 120 0.54 -8.32 -16.59
C ALA A 120 0.87 -9.05 -17.90
N LYS A 121 1.22 -10.32 -17.78
CA LYS A 121 1.49 -11.20 -18.92
C LYS A 121 0.56 -12.41 -18.86
N ARG A 122 0.07 -12.85 -20.02
CA ARG A 122 -0.68 -14.10 -20.12
C ARG A 122 0.25 -15.30 -19.94
N ILE A 123 -0.21 -16.26 -19.15
CA ILE A 123 0.47 -17.54 -18.92
C ILE A 123 -0.52 -18.70 -19.09
N GLU A 124 0.00 -19.84 -19.56
CA GLU A 124 -0.75 -21.09 -19.52
C GLU A 124 -0.86 -21.56 -18.07
N ILE A 125 -2.09 -21.72 -17.58
CA ILE A 125 -2.32 -22.32 -16.27
C ILE A 125 -2.09 -23.82 -16.44
N PRO A 126 -1.15 -24.44 -15.70
CA PRO A 126 -1.01 -25.88 -15.72
C PRO A 126 -2.34 -26.52 -15.35
N LYS A 127 -2.94 -27.29 -16.25
CA LYS A 127 -4.09 -28.14 -15.90
C LYS A 127 -3.62 -29.09 -14.81
N GLU A 128 -4.11 -28.92 -13.59
CA GLU A 128 -3.96 -29.92 -12.54
C GLU A 128 -4.38 -31.27 -13.12
N SER A 129 -3.41 -32.16 -13.25
CA SER A 129 -3.71 -33.57 -13.52
C SER A 129 -4.34 -34.12 -12.25
N PRO A 130 -5.46 -34.86 -12.33
CA PRO A 130 -6.13 -35.38 -11.14
C PRO A 130 -5.13 -36.20 -10.33
N VAL A 131 -4.97 -35.83 -9.05
CA VAL A 131 -4.19 -36.57 -8.07
C VAL A 131 -4.79 -37.97 -8.01
N VAL A 132 -4.10 -38.96 -8.59
CA VAL A 132 -4.39 -40.37 -8.35
C VAL A 132 -4.07 -40.60 -6.88
N SER A 133 -5.12 -40.64 -6.06
CA SER A 133 -5.04 -41.07 -4.67
C SER A 133 -4.45 -42.48 -4.64
N GLN A 134 -3.16 -42.59 -4.32
CA GLN A 134 -2.59 -43.87 -3.95
C GLN A 134 -3.12 -44.20 -2.56
N GLU A 135 -4.07 -45.14 -2.51
CA GLU A 135 -4.44 -45.85 -1.29
C GLU A 135 -3.16 -46.36 -0.62
N THR A 136 -2.78 -45.69 0.47
CA THR A 136 -1.75 -46.21 1.36
C THR A 136 -2.40 -47.34 2.16
N THR A 137 -2.13 -48.57 1.77
CA THR A 137 -2.45 -49.77 2.56
C THR A 137 -1.77 -49.66 3.92
N MET A 138 -2.56 -49.41 4.96
CA MET A 138 -2.10 -49.46 6.35
C MET A 138 -1.76 -50.91 6.71
N ALA A 139 -0.47 -51.19 6.94
CA ALA A 139 -0.04 -52.33 7.74
C ALA A 139 0.22 -51.85 9.18
N PRO A 140 -0.22 -52.61 10.21
CA PRO A 140 -0.07 -52.22 11.60
C PRO A 140 1.36 -52.55 12.07
N ASN A 141 2.00 -51.63 12.78
CA ASN A 141 3.23 -51.93 13.50
C ASN A 141 3.07 -51.54 14.96
N ASP A 142 2.74 -52.54 15.77
CA ASP A 142 2.85 -52.52 17.22
C ASP A 142 4.34 -52.49 17.62
N LYS A 143 4.72 -51.58 18.52
CA LYS A 143 5.68 -51.83 19.63
C LYS A 143 5.84 -50.61 20.55
N GLU A 144 5.20 -50.72 21.72
CA GLU A 144 5.71 -50.52 23.08
C GLU A 144 6.85 -49.49 23.36
N THR A 145 6.44 -48.33 23.89
CA THR A 145 6.81 -47.68 25.19
C THR A 145 8.30 -47.65 25.69
N PRO A 146 8.60 -47.08 26.89
CA PRO A 146 9.02 -45.69 27.08
C PRO A 146 10.43 -45.58 27.72
N THR A 147 11.09 -44.42 27.70
CA THR A 147 12.24 -44.19 28.60
C THR A 147 12.26 -42.76 29.13
N THR A 148 11.97 -42.71 30.43
CA THR A 148 12.25 -41.74 31.49
C THR A 148 13.64 -41.09 31.42
N THR A 149 13.79 -39.99 32.20
CA THR A 149 15.03 -39.45 32.82
C THR A 149 15.43 -38.11 32.18
N ASP A 150 15.63 -36.98 32.87
CA ASP A 150 15.60 -36.60 34.29
C ASP A 150 15.81 -35.09 34.38
N ALA A 151 15.56 -34.58 35.58
CA ALA A 151 15.61 -33.22 36.08
C ALA A 151 16.95 -32.46 35.92
N GLY A 152 16.83 -31.16 36.12
CA GLY A 152 17.91 -30.18 36.29
C GLY A 152 17.29 -28.78 36.19
N ASP A 153 16.54 -28.34 37.18
CA ASP A 153 16.98 -27.67 38.41
C ASP A 153 17.62 -26.28 38.17
N THR A 154 17.09 -25.32 38.91
CA THR A 154 17.30 -23.87 38.83
C THR A 154 18.55 -23.49 39.66
N PRO A 155 19.19 -22.31 39.50
CA PRO A 155 18.76 -21.19 40.34
C PRO A 155 18.92 -19.79 39.71
N ALA A 156 18.21 -18.86 40.35
CA ALA A 156 18.19 -17.42 40.15
C ALA A 156 19.53 -16.72 40.47
N GLY A 157 19.70 -15.51 39.92
CA GLY A 157 20.69 -14.52 40.36
C GLY A 157 20.20 -13.09 40.03
N PRO A 158 20.43 -12.09 40.91
CA PRO A 158 19.57 -10.91 41.05
C PRO A 158 20.14 -9.59 40.49
N GLU A 159 19.25 -8.59 40.49
CA GLU A 159 19.43 -7.14 40.63
C GLU A 159 20.79 -6.49 40.36
N GLN A 160 20.80 -5.48 39.49
CA GLN A 160 21.55 -4.25 39.78
C GLN A 160 20.79 -3.00 39.36
N THR A 161 20.57 -2.18 40.38
CA THR A 161 20.08 -0.81 40.42
C THR A 161 21.08 0.15 39.76
N GLY A 162 20.58 1.22 39.16
CA GLY A 162 21.42 2.24 38.54
C GLY A 162 20.68 3.52 38.22
N ALA A 163 20.37 4.28 39.26
CA ALA A 163 19.98 5.70 39.18
C ALA A 163 21.17 6.58 38.74
N LYS A 164 20.86 7.69 38.05
CA LYS A 164 21.60 8.97 37.92
C LYS A 164 21.05 9.64 36.65
N SER A 165 20.78 10.94 36.58
CA SER A 165 20.67 12.08 37.49
C SER A 165 20.03 13.19 36.65
#